data_AF-A0A225NAY1-F1
#
_entry.id   AF-A0A225NAY1-F1
#
_cell.length_a   1.000
_cell.length_b   1.000
_cell.length_c   1.000
_cell.angle_alpha   90.00
_cell.angle_beta   90.00
_cell.angle_gamma   90.00
#
_symmetry.space_group_name_H-M   'P 1'
#
loop_
_entity.id
_entity.type
_entity.pdbx_description
1 polymer ?
#
loop_
_entity_poly.entity_id
_entity_poly.type
_entity_poly.pdbx_seq_one_letter_code
_entity_poly.pdbx_strand_id
1 'polypeptide(L)'
;MTTTLDLDPVQEAALIAAQNDAFRRTILGNAPVADAPQGQFVMTRGVAALGLDVQLELTRRVAAFDTFIADSDPHGWHEMGVIELEDTTVWFKLDLYDVDYQYGSPEPSDLAQTRRVLTLLLPSEY
;
A
#
# COMPACT_ATOMS: atom_id res chain seq x y z
N MET A 1 -13.36 -13.16 21.25
CA MET A 1 -13.96 -13.82 20.07
C MET A 1 -13.49 -13.05 18.87
N THR A 2 -12.36 -13.45 18.31
CA THR A 2 -11.86 -12.87 17.06
C THR A 2 -12.59 -13.63 15.97
N THR A 3 -13.45 -12.94 15.24
CA THR A 3 -14.21 -13.52 14.14
C THR A 3 -13.26 -13.63 12.96
N THR A 4 -12.48 -14.70 12.91
CA THR A 4 -11.80 -15.10 11.67
C THR A 4 -12.92 -15.30 10.65
N LEU A 5 -13.02 -14.37 9.70
CA LEU A 5 -13.94 -14.50 8.59
C LEU A 5 -13.40 -15.67 7.76
N ASP A 6 -14.07 -16.83 7.81
CA ASP A 6 -13.81 -17.98 6.93
C ASP A 6 -14.15 -17.59 5.48
N LEU A 7 -13.29 -16.76 4.88
CA LEU A 7 -13.37 -16.33 3.49
C LEU A 7 -12.60 -17.33 2.63
N ASP A 8 -13.12 -17.58 1.43
CA ASP A 8 -12.31 -18.24 0.39
C ASP A 8 -11.05 -17.40 0.12
N PRO A 9 -9.87 -18.00 -0.12
CA PRO A 9 -8.63 -17.27 -0.39
C PRO A 9 -8.74 -16.20 -1.48
N VAL A 10 -9.58 -16.41 -2.50
CA VAL A 10 -9.84 -15.42 -3.56
C VAL A 10 -10.65 -14.23 -3.03
N GLN A 11 -11.61 -14.49 -2.15
CA GLN A 11 -12.42 -13.44 -1.51
C GLN A 11 -11.60 -12.64 -0.52
N GLU A 12 -10.73 -13.30 0.23
CA GLU A 12 -9.79 -12.63 1.14
C GLU A 12 -8.80 -11.75 0.38
N ALA A 13 -8.22 -12.25 -0.71
CA ALA A 13 -7.33 -11.46 -1.57
C ALA A 13 -8.04 -10.21 -2.13
N ALA A 14 -9.26 -10.36 -2.66
CA ALA A 14 -10.05 -9.24 -3.15
C ALA A 14 -10.40 -8.21 -2.06
N LEU A 15 -10.64 -8.68 -0.83
CA LEU A 15 -10.87 -7.81 0.32
C LEU A 15 -9.60 -7.02 0.69
N ILE A 16 -8.45 -7.70 0.77
CA ILE A 16 -7.16 -7.07 1.07
C ILE A 16 -6.81 -6.05 -0.02
N ALA A 17 -6.99 -6.38 -1.29
CA ALA A 17 -6.81 -5.46 -2.41
C ALA A 17 -7.67 -4.21 -2.26
N ALA A 18 -8.98 -4.36 -2.01
CA ALA A 18 -9.88 -3.23 -1.83
C ALA A 18 -9.46 -2.33 -0.65
N GLN A 19 -8.98 -2.93 0.44
CA GLN A 19 -8.45 -2.20 1.60
C GLN A 19 -7.14 -1.48 1.25
N ASN A 20 -6.23 -2.12 0.54
CA ASN A 20 -4.96 -1.52 0.10
C ASN A 20 -5.23 -0.35 -0.86
N ASP A 21 -6.15 -0.49 -1.82
CA ASP A 21 -6.60 0.57 -2.71
C ASP A 21 -7.21 1.75 -1.94
N ALA A 22 -8.06 1.47 -0.95
CA ALA A 22 -8.63 2.50 -0.09
C ALA A 22 -7.53 3.26 0.66
N PHE A 23 -6.55 2.55 1.23
CA PHE A 23 -5.42 3.17 1.91
C PHE A 23 -4.59 4.04 0.96
N ARG A 24 -4.24 3.53 -0.23
CA ARG A 24 -3.51 4.28 -1.27
C ARG A 24 -4.20 5.58 -1.67
N ARG A 25 -5.54 5.62 -1.72
CA ARG A 25 -6.28 6.85 -2.06
C ARG A 25 -6.25 7.90 -0.94
N THR A 26 -6.02 7.49 0.31
CA THR A 26 -5.98 8.42 1.47
C THR A 26 -4.68 9.21 1.59
N ILE A 27 -3.58 8.74 0.99
CA ILE A 27 -2.26 9.40 1.07
C ILE A 27 -2.23 10.81 0.45
N LEU A 28 -3.24 11.15 -0.37
CA LEU A 28 -3.42 12.49 -0.93
C LEU A 28 -4.04 13.50 0.05
N GLY A 29 -4.35 13.09 1.29
CA GLY A 29 -4.98 13.96 2.29
C GLY A 29 -6.45 14.25 2.02
N ASN A 30 -7.08 13.50 1.11
CA ASN A 30 -8.54 13.52 0.95
C ASN A 30 -9.18 12.99 2.25
N ALA A 31 -10.33 13.57 2.63
CA ALA A 31 -10.99 13.30 3.90
C ALA A 31 -11.01 11.79 4.20
N PRO A 32 -10.72 11.37 5.46
CA PRO A 32 -10.75 9.96 5.80
C PRO A 32 -12.13 9.43 5.42
N VAL A 33 -12.14 8.49 4.46
CA VAL A 33 -13.28 7.59 4.31
C VAL A 33 -13.45 7.01 5.71
N ALA A 34 -14.67 7.01 6.26
CA ALA A 34 -14.90 6.65 7.67
C ALA A 34 -14.31 5.27 8.05
N ASP A 35 -14.04 4.44 7.05
CA ASP A 35 -13.47 3.10 7.14
C ASP A 35 -12.09 2.96 6.45
N ALA A 36 -11.37 4.07 6.23
CA ALA A 36 -10.03 4.03 5.66
C ALA A 36 -9.08 3.26 6.61
N PRO A 37 -8.30 2.29 6.09
CA PRO A 37 -7.36 1.56 6.92
C PRO A 37 -6.35 2.48 7.61
N GLN A 38 -6.01 2.16 8.86
CA GLN A 38 -4.99 2.89 9.60
C GLN A 38 -3.59 2.49 9.11
N GLY A 39 -2.68 3.46 9.07
CA GLY A 39 -1.36 3.20 8.52
C GLY A 39 -0.43 4.40 8.49
N GLN A 40 0.75 4.18 7.92
CA GLN A 40 1.78 5.18 7.70
C GLN A 40 2.13 5.24 6.21
N PHE A 41 2.45 6.44 5.75
CA PHE A 41 3.02 6.68 4.43
C PHE A 41 4.43 7.21 4.61
N VAL A 42 5.41 6.50 4.06
CA VAL A 42 6.83 6.80 4.20
C VAL A 42 7.53 6.79 2.84
N MET A 43 8.60 7.56 2.74
CA MET A 43 9.47 7.60 1.56
C MET A 43 10.90 7.31 2.02
N THR A 44 11.62 6.51 1.25
CA THR A 44 13.06 6.33 1.47
C THR A 44 13.83 7.62 1.22
N ARG A 45 15.09 7.64 1.66
CA ARG A 45 15.97 8.80 1.46
C ARG A 45 16.19 9.09 -0.01
N GLY A 46 16.27 8.07 -0.87
CA GLY A 46 16.39 8.23 -2.32
C GLY A 46 15.20 8.98 -2.91
N VAL A 47 13.98 8.55 -2.59
CA VAL A 47 12.75 9.21 -3.07
C VAL A 47 12.59 10.62 -2.48
N ALA A 48 12.89 10.79 -1.19
CA ALA A 48 12.83 12.10 -0.53
C ALA A 48 13.83 13.13 -1.11
N ALA A 49 14.89 12.67 -1.77
CA ALA A 49 15.88 13.53 -2.41
C ALA A 49 15.48 14.03 -3.81
N LEU A 50 14.42 13.48 -4.42
CA LEU A 50 13.98 13.84 -5.79
C LEU A 50 13.29 15.20 -5.90
N GLY A 51 13.10 15.90 -4.77
CA GLY A 51 12.39 17.18 -4.71
C GLY A 51 10.87 17.04 -4.52
N LEU A 52 10.25 18.12 -4.05
CA LEU A 52 8.84 18.10 -3.62
C LEU A 52 7.87 17.86 -4.78
N ASP A 53 8.12 18.44 -5.94
CA ASP A 53 7.23 18.29 -7.10
C ASP A 53 7.16 16.83 -7.57
N VAL A 54 8.31 16.16 -7.62
CA VAL A 54 8.40 14.72 -7.94
C VAL A 54 7.70 13.89 -6.88
N GLN A 55 7.91 14.18 -5.59
CA GLN A 55 7.23 13.46 -4.50
C GLN A 55 5.71 13.58 -4.58
N LEU A 56 5.18 14.78 -4.88
CA LEU A 56 3.75 15.01 -5.04
C LEU A 56 3.19 14.26 -6.25
N GLU A 57 3.91 14.26 -7.38
CA GLU A 57 3.51 13.52 -8.57
C GLU A 57 3.53 12.01 -8.34
N LEU A 58 4.57 11.48 -7.70
CA LEU A 58 4.64 10.07 -7.29
C LEU A 58 3.46 9.71 -6.38
N THR A 59 3.17 10.54 -5.38
CA THR A 59 2.05 10.33 -4.46
C THR A 59 0.71 10.27 -5.20
N ARG A 60 0.48 11.14 -6.19
CA ARG A 60 -0.71 11.10 -7.05
C ARG A 60 -0.79 9.84 -7.89
N ARG A 61 0.33 9.42 -8.49
CA ARG A 61 0.38 8.21 -9.30
C ARG A 61 0.12 6.97 -8.47
N VAL A 62 0.71 6.85 -7.28
CA VAL A 62 0.44 5.74 -6.34
C VAL A 62 -1.05 5.66 -6.00
N ALA A 63 -1.66 6.80 -5.67
CA ALA A 63 -3.07 6.87 -5.30
C ALA A 63 -4.03 6.51 -6.45
N ALA A 64 -3.61 6.75 -7.71
CA ALA A 64 -4.35 6.43 -8.92
C ALA A 64 -3.92 5.13 -9.61
N PHE A 65 -2.95 4.39 -9.05
CA PHE A 65 -2.37 3.23 -9.70
C PHE A 65 -3.36 2.06 -9.70
N ASP A 66 -3.65 1.55 -10.90
CA ASP A 66 -4.62 0.47 -11.15
C ASP A 66 -4.06 -0.62 -12.08
N THR A 67 -2.75 -0.56 -12.37
CA THR A 67 -2.08 -1.50 -13.28
C THR A 67 -1.51 -2.68 -12.49
N PHE A 68 -2.39 -3.50 -11.92
CA PHE A 68 -2.00 -4.77 -11.29
C PHE A 68 -2.09 -5.89 -12.30
N ILE A 69 -0.95 -6.50 -12.61
CA ILE A 69 -0.86 -7.66 -13.50
C ILE A 69 -0.41 -8.88 -12.70
N ALA A 70 -0.73 -10.07 -13.19
CA ALA A 70 -0.42 -11.33 -12.49
C ALA A 70 1.07 -11.53 -12.16
N ASP A 71 1.97 -10.89 -12.92
CA ASP A 71 3.42 -10.96 -12.69
C ASP A 71 3.88 -10.05 -11.52
N SER A 72 3.25 -8.88 -11.36
CA SER A 72 3.57 -7.92 -10.30
C SER A 72 2.76 -8.15 -9.02
N ASP A 73 1.63 -8.85 -9.12
CA ASP A 73 0.70 -9.09 -8.02
C ASP A 73 0.18 -10.54 -8.06
N PRO A 74 1.04 -11.52 -7.73
CA PRO A 74 0.68 -12.94 -7.79
C PRO A 74 -0.40 -13.32 -6.77
N HIS A 75 -0.52 -12.56 -5.68
CA HIS A 75 -1.51 -12.77 -4.63
C HIS A 75 -2.82 -12.00 -4.87
N GLY A 76 -2.83 -11.04 -5.80
CA GLY A 76 -4.00 -10.19 -6.04
C GLY A 76 -4.30 -9.27 -4.87
N TRP A 77 -3.28 -8.87 -4.10
CA TRP A 77 -3.41 -8.07 -2.89
C TRP A 77 -3.20 -6.57 -3.15
N HIS A 78 -2.81 -6.20 -4.37
CA HIS A 78 -2.53 -4.82 -4.75
C HIS A 78 -1.45 -4.17 -3.83
N GLU A 79 -0.48 -4.97 -3.40
CA GLU A 79 0.50 -4.56 -2.39
C GLU A 79 1.77 -3.95 -2.98
N MET A 80 2.06 -4.17 -4.27
CA MET A 80 3.28 -3.67 -4.91
C MET A 80 2.99 -3.12 -6.31
N GLY A 81 3.78 -2.14 -6.72
CA GLY A 81 3.77 -1.68 -8.11
C GLY A 81 4.97 -0.81 -8.44
N VAL A 82 5.11 -0.56 -9.74
CA VAL A 82 6.22 0.19 -10.34
C VAL A 82 5.66 1.44 -11.00
N ILE A 83 6.24 2.59 -10.67
CA ILE A 83 5.91 3.88 -11.24
C ILE A 83 7.13 4.39 -12.00
N GLU A 84 6.93 4.62 -13.29
CA GLU A 84 7.93 5.27 -14.14
C GLU A 84 7.57 6.75 -14.27
N LEU A 85 8.47 7.62 -13.82
CA LEU A 85 8.36 9.06 -13.94
C LEU A 85 9.61 9.61 -14.61
N GLU A 86 9.46 10.03 -15.87
CA GLU A 86 10.58 10.48 -16.71
C GLU A 86 11.69 9.40 -16.75
N ASP A 87 12.88 9.71 -16.24
CA ASP A 87 14.03 8.79 -16.17
C ASP A 87 14.16 8.10 -14.80
N THR A 88 13.16 8.22 -13.93
CA THR A 88 13.17 7.66 -12.57
C THR A 88 12.14 6.56 -12.43
N THR A 89 12.61 5.36 -12.11
CA THR A 89 11.77 4.25 -11.67
C THR A 89 11.64 4.30 -10.15
N VAL A 90 10.41 4.28 -9.65
CA VAL A 90 10.09 4.21 -8.22
C VAL A 90 9.19 3.02 -7.99
N TRP A 91 9.47 2.25 -6.96
CA TRP A 91 8.59 1.20 -6.49
C TRP A 91 7.73 1.74 -5.36
N PHE A 92 6.52 1.23 -5.26
CA PHE A 92 5.75 1.31 -4.03
C PHE A 92 5.48 -0.10 -3.53
N LYS A 93 5.48 -0.24 -2.20
CA LYS A 93 5.02 -1.44 -1.53
C LYS A 93 4.12 -1.10 -0.34
N LEU A 94 3.29 -2.05 0.05
CA LEU A 94 2.28 -1.90 1.09
C LEU A 94 2.41 -3.07 2.05
N ASP A 95 3.15 -2.86 3.13
CA ASP A 95 3.40 -3.87 4.14
C ASP A 95 2.24 -3.89 5.16
N LEU A 96 1.75 -5.08 5.51
CA LEU A 96 0.67 -5.30 6.48
C LEU A 96 1.23 -5.72 7.83
N TYR A 97 1.24 -4.80 8.79
CA TYR A 97 1.75 -4.99 10.15
C TYR A 97 0.64 -5.21 11.18
N ASP A 98 1.03 -5.73 12.34
CA ASP A 98 0.23 -5.65 13.57
C ASP A 98 0.04 -4.19 14.04
N VAL A 99 -0.80 -4.01 15.07
CA VAL A 99 -1.15 -2.69 15.62
C VAL A 99 0.05 -1.90 16.16
N ASP A 100 1.13 -2.60 16.51
CA ASP A 100 2.35 -2.06 17.10
C ASP A 100 3.49 -1.85 16.09
N TYR A 101 3.27 -2.18 14.80
CA TYR A 101 4.28 -2.11 13.73
C TYR A 101 5.53 -2.96 13.98
N GLN A 102 5.41 -4.09 14.68
CA GLN A 102 6.54 -4.97 15.02
C GLN A 102 6.63 -6.18 14.10
N TYR A 103 5.49 -6.77 13.76
CA TYR A 103 5.41 -8.01 12.98
C TYR A 103 4.34 -7.90 11.90
N GLY A 104 4.35 -8.86 10.96
CA GLY A 104 3.25 -8.98 9.99
C GLY A 104 1.93 -9.28 10.70
N SER A 105 0.84 -8.68 10.22
CA SER A 105 -0.49 -8.93 10.80
C SER A 105 -0.88 -10.40 10.69
N PRO A 106 -1.37 -11.05 11.76
CA PRO A 106 -1.87 -12.42 11.70
C PRO A 106 -3.19 -12.52 10.92
N GLU A 107 -3.96 -11.44 10.84
CA GLU A 107 -5.22 -11.37 10.09
C GLU A 107 -5.21 -10.13 9.17
N PRO A 108 -4.57 -10.20 7.98
CA PRO A 108 -4.35 -9.05 7.08
C PRO A 108 -5.65 -8.40 6.57
N SER A 109 -6.74 -9.16 6.58
CA SER A 109 -8.09 -8.73 6.20
C SER A 109 -8.84 -7.99 7.32
N ASP A 110 -8.41 -8.08 8.59
CA ASP A 110 -9.01 -7.37 9.72
C ASP A 110 -8.35 -6.00 9.93
N LEU A 111 -9.12 -4.93 9.69
CA LEU A 111 -8.69 -3.54 9.86
C LEU A 111 -8.44 -3.14 11.33
N ALA A 112 -9.03 -3.85 12.30
CA ALA A 112 -8.81 -3.58 13.72
C ALA A 112 -7.39 -4.04 14.14
N GLN A 113 -6.94 -5.17 13.60
CA GLN A 113 -5.67 -5.82 13.94
C GLN A 113 -4.53 -5.45 12.99
N THR A 114 -4.85 -4.96 11.79
CA THR A 114 -3.85 -4.63 10.76
C THR A 114 -3.56 -3.14 10.68
N ARG A 115 -2.29 -2.80 10.51
CA ARG A 115 -1.81 -1.47 10.12
C ARG A 115 -1.06 -1.56 8.80
N ARG A 116 -1.28 -0.58 7.93
CA ARG A 116 -0.66 -0.55 6.60
C ARG A 116 0.52 0.41 6.56
N VAL A 117 1.63 0.01 5.96
CA VAL A 117 2.75 0.91 5.71
C VAL A 117 2.99 0.98 4.21
N LEU A 118 2.67 2.13 3.62
CA LEU A 118 3.01 2.39 2.23
C LEU A 118 4.40 3.02 2.16
N THR A 119 5.31 2.34 1.48
CA THR A 119 6.68 2.81 1.27
C THR A 119 6.91 3.14 -0.19
N LEU A 120 7.38 4.35 -0.49
CA LEU A 120 8.01 4.66 -1.78
C LEU A 120 9.52 4.51 -1.69
N LEU A 121 10.09 3.80 -2.66
CA LEU A 121 11.51 3.47 -2.68
C LEU A 121 12.05 3.37 -4.11
N LEU A 122 13.34 3.64 -4.27
CA LEU A 122 14.04 3.37 -5.53
C LEU A 122 14.35 1.87 -5.67
N PRO A 123 14.40 1.30 -6.88
CA PRO A 123 14.80 -0.08 -7.11
C PRO A 123 16.17 -0.43 -6.51
N SER A 124 17.08 0.55 -6.44
CA SER A 124 18.41 0.40 -5.84
C SER A 124 18.40 0.33 -4.30
N GLU A 125 17.27 0.62 -3.67
CA GLU A 125 17.07 0.61 -2.22
C GLU A 125 16.28 -0.63 -1.74
N TYR A 126 15.88 -1.50 -2.67
CA TYR A 126 15.25 -2.80 -2.40
C TYR A 126 16.29 -3.92 -2.45
#